data_AF-A0A968TRQ3-F1
#
_entry.id   AF-A0A968TRQ3-F1
#
_cell.length_a   1.000
_cell.length_b   1.000
_cell.length_c   1.000
_cell.angle_alpha   90.00
_cell.angle_beta   90.00
_cell.angle_gamma   90.00
#
_symmetry.space_group_name_H-M   'P 1'
#
loop_
_entity.id
_entity.type
_entity.pdbx_description
1 polymer ?
#
loop_
_entity_poly.entity_id
_entity_poly.type
_entity_poly.pdbx_seq_one_letter_code
_entity_poly.pdbx_strand_id
1 'polypeptide(L)'
;MGTGRTQIQSAVFDIDIQPGPWVSGALYSIFIAASFPDLPDSVPWVIWPLISSAIASTTSFLKPGPALTIPKPSTRQNLLIVILANALLSCWIAFHFSVRDWLREYPSIANGDISRSTFVNEISLPGAQQRRQVSRGVAILNVAGDILTERLDGRAWAETERFLLNLNNEMVQIQQQTQARLEEVNENQLWQLRATVPPGTQYTVLMQALWQGPSSFRNGFYLTRACNVTRVASLINRQLPPGTIATQVRCGAISDPIETVPPPTPANTPAA
;
A
#
# COMPACT_ATOMS: atom_id res chain seq x y z
N MET A 1 47.24 37.70 -12.72
CA MET A 1 47.77 36.77 -13.75
C MET A 1 46.60 36.01 -14.32
N GLY A 2 46.31 36.22 -15.60
CA GLY A 2 45.02 35.96 -16.23
C GLY A 2 44.68 34.49 -16.41
N THR A 3 43.48 34.12 -15.97
CA THR A 3 42.82 32.85 -16.28
C THR A 3 42.13 32.95 -17.64
N GLY A 4 42.81 32.51 -18.70
CA GLY A 4 42.19 32.29 -20.00
C GLY A 4 41.26 31.08 -19.95
N ARG A 5 39.95 31.33 -19.85
CA ARG A 5 38.90 30.34 -20.09
C ARG A 5 38.70 30.23 -21.60
N THR A 6 39.06 29.10 -22.19
CA THR A 6 38.76 28.78 -23.59
C THR A 6 37.25 28.63 -23.76
N GLN A 7 36.65 29.62 -24.42
CA GLN A 7 35.28 29.61 -24.90
C GLN A 7 35.14 28.67 -26.10
N ILE A 8 34.07 27.87 -26.10
CA ILE A 8 33.57 27.22 -27.32
C ILE A 8 32.30 27.98 -27.68
N GLN A 9 32.39 28.83 -28.71
CA GLN A 9 31.27 29.58 -29.28
C GLN A 9 30.49 28.68 -30.24
N SER A 10 29.21 28.44 -29.96
CA SER A 10 28.23 27.96 -30.94
C SER A 10 27.17 29.06 -31.15
N ALA A 11 27.07 29.52 -32.40
CA ALA A 11 26.55 30.84 -32.76
C ALA A 11 25.01 30.94 -32.97
N VAL A 12 24.16 30.28 -32.18
CA VAL A 12 22.71 30.27 -32.48
C VAL A 12 21.78 30.68 -31.32
N PHE A 13 22.20 30.66 -30.06
CA PHE A 13 21.37 31.22 -28.97
C PHE A 13 22.24 31.93 -27.94
N ASP A 14 22.20 33.27 -27.95
CA ASP A 14 22.89 34.21 -27.06
C ASP A 14 22.24 34.23 -25.67
N ILE A 15 22.27 33.09 -24.99
CA ILE A 15 21.88 32.93 -23.60
C ILE A 15 22.97 32.10 -22.92
N ASP A 16 23.91 32.78 -22.26
CA ASP A 16 24.96 32.18 -21.42
C ASP A 16 24.36 31.67 -20.09
N ILE A 17 23.44 30.71 -20.17
CA ILE A 17 23.12 29.88 -19.01
C ILE A 17 24.19 28.79 -19.02
N GLN A 18 25.15 28.85 -18.11
CA GLN A 18 25.87 27.65 -17.68
C GLN A 18 24.94 26.94 -16.70
N PRO A 19 24.08 25.99 -17.14
CA PRO A 19 23.33 25.21 -16.19
C PRO A 19 24.35 24.53 -15.29
N GLY A 20 24.23 24.73 -13.98
CA GLY A 20 25.07 24.00 -13.03
C GLY A 20 24.98 22.48 -13.31
N PRO A 21 25.99 21.69 -12.92
CA PRO A 21 26.04 20.24 -13.18
C PRO A 21 24.74 19.50 -12.82
N TRP A 22 23.98 20.03 -11.86
CA TRP A 22 22.67 19.55 -11.47
C TRP A 22 21.60 19.70 -12.57
N VAL A 23 21.49 20.87 -13.20
CA VAL A 23 20.48 21.13 -14.24
C VAL A 23 20.83 20.39 -15.53
N SER A 24 22.11 20.37 -15.92
CA SER A 24 22.56 19.60 -17.08
C SER A 24 22.41 18.10 -16.85
N GLY A 25 22.64 17.61 -15.63
CA GLY A 25 22.36 16.22 -15.27
C GLY A 25 20.88 15.86 -15.37
N ALA A 26 19.96 16.77 -15.00
CA ALA A 26 18.52 16.55 -15.11
C ALA A 26 18.08 16.43 -16.58
N LEU A 27 18.56 17.36 -17.41
CA LEU A 27 18.27 17.36 -18.83
C LEU A 27 18.80 16.08 -19.49
N TYR A 28 20.00 15.65 -19.12
CA TYR A 28 20.60 14.43 -19.67
C TYR A 28 19.87 13.17 -19.19
N SER A 29 19.42 13.10 -17.94
CA SER A 29 18.66 11.95 -17.45
C SER A 29 17.29 11.82 -18.14
N ILE A 30 16.60 12.94 -18.37
CA ILE A 30 15.36 12.98 -19.15
C ILE A 30 15.61 12.60 -20.60
N PHE A 31 16.71 13.06 -21.20
CA PHE A 31 17.08 12.70 -22.58
C PHE A 31 17.35 11.20 -22.74
N ILE A 32 18.04 10.57 -21.78
CA ILE A 32 18.23 9.12 -21.75
C ILE A 32 16.86 8.42 -21.66
N ALA A 33 15.98 8.87 -20.77
CA ALA A 33 14.64 8.32 -20.63
C ALA A 33 13.84 8.35 -21.94
N ALA A 34 13.87 9.50 -22.62
CA ALA A 34 13.19 9.69 -23.90
C ALA A 34 13.77 8.80 -25.02
N SER A 35 15.04 8.39 -24.89
CA SER A 35 15.71 7.50 -25.84
C SER A 35 15.38 6.02 -25.62
N PHE A 36 14.97 5.64 -24.41
CA PHE A 36 14.66 4.26 -24.02
C PHE A 36 13.27 4.16 -23.39
N PRO A 37 12.21 3.99 -24.21
CA PRO A 37 10.82 4.01 -23.73
C PRO A 37 10.45 2.84 -22.82
N ASP A 38 11.24 1.77 -22.78
CA ASP A 38 11.02 0.60 -21.92
C ASP A 38 11.49 0.82 -20.47
N LEU A 39 12.12 1.95 -20.16
CA LEU A 39 12.58 2.26 -18.81
C LEU A 39 11.39 2.65 -17.90
N PRO A 40 11.36 2.20 -16.63
CA PRO A 40 10.39 2.70 -15.67
C PRO A 40 10.49 4.22 -15.49
N ASP A 41 9.34 4.89 -15.35
CA ASP A 41 9.24 6.34 -15.16
C ASP A 41 10.05 6.89 -13.98
N SER A 42 10.43 6.03 -13.02
CA SER A 42 11.24 6.38 -11.85
C SER A 42 12.73 6.49 -12.17
N VAL A 43 13.25 5.76 -13.17
CA VAL A 43 14.68 5.68 -13.49
C VAL A 43 15.32 7.04 -13.75
N PRO A 44 14.74 7.97 -14.53
CA PRO A 44 15.37 9.25 -14.87
C PRO A 44 15.62 10.12 -13.64
N TRP A 45 14.74 10.01 -12.64
CA TRP A 45 14.84 10.73 -11.37
C TRP A 45 15.90 10.11 -10.45
N VAL A 46 16.02 8.77 -10.46
CA VAL A 46 17.00 8.04 -9.65
C VAL A 46 18.43 8.28 -10.16
N ILE A 47 18.66 8.27 -11.47
CA ILE A 47 20.00 8.43 -12.06
C ILE A 47 20.48 9.88 -12.12
N TRP A 48 19.56 10.84 -12.01
CA TRP A 48 19.85 12.26 -12.14
C TRP A 48 20.99 12.76 -11.23
N PRO A 49 21.00 12.49 -9.91
CA PRO A 49 22.09 12.90 -9.03
C PRO A 49 23.44 12.30 -9.45
N LEU A 50 23.45 11.04 -9.90
CA LEU A 50 24.67 10.35 -10.33
C LEU A 50 25.27 11.01 -11.58
N ILE A 51 24.46 11.29 -12.59
CA ILE A 51 24.89 11.99 -13.82
C ILE A 51 25.39 13.39 -13.47
N SER A 52 24.67 14.11 -12.61
CA SER A 52 25.08 15.45 -12.15
C SER A 52 26.47 15.43 -11.49
N SER A 53 26.73 14.41 -10.67
CA SER A 53 28.04 14.23 -10.02
C SER A 53 29.16 13.87 -11.03
N ALA A 54 28.83 13.11 -12.07
CA ALA A 54 29.79 12.75 -13.13
C ALA A 54 30.18 13.98 -13.96
N ILE A 55 29.20 14.82 -14.33
CA ILE A 55 29.44 16.09 -15.04
C ILE A 55 30.30 17.02 -14.18
N ALA A 56 29.96 17.18 -12.89
CA ALA A 56 30.74 18.00 -11.97
C ALA A 56 32.19 17.51 -11.85
N SER A 57 32.37 16.19 -11.74
CA SER A 57 33.70 15.57 -11.61
C SER A 57 34.55 15.75 -12.85
N THR A 58 33.95 15.65 -14.04
CA THR A 58 34.63 15.77 -15.33
C THR A 58 35.40 17.09 -15.45
N THR A 59 34.81 18.20 -14.97
CA THR A 59 35.47 19.52 -14.98
C THR A 59 36.76 19.60 -14.14
N SER A 60 36.94 18.69 -13.17
CA SER A 60 38.13 18.66 -12.31
C SER A 60 39.29 17.87 -12.92
N PHE A 61 39.01 17.00 -13.91
CA PHE A 61 40.03 16.19 -14.58
C PHE A 61 40.49 16.81 -15.92
N LEU A 62 39.64 17.63 -16.56
CA LEU A 62 39.97 18.34 -17.79
C LEU A 62 40.49 19.75 -17.50
N LYS A 63 41.80 19.95 -17.68
CA LYS A 63 42.39 21.29 -17.87
C LYS A 63 42.35 21.66 -19.36
N PRO A 64 42.45 22.94 -19.74
CA PRO A 64 42.63 23.32 -21.14
C PRO A 64 43.92 22.69 -21.70
N GLY A 65 43.76 21.60 -22.45
CA GLY A 65 44.84 20.79 -23.03
C GLY A 65 44.50 19.28 -23.00
N PRO A 66 45.08 18.45 -23.89
CA PRO A 66 44.77 17.02 -23.98
C PRO A 66 45.36 16.18 -22.83
N ALA A 67 45.94 16.81 -21.80
CA ALA A 67 46.64 16.12 -20.71
C ALA A 67 45.70 15.83 -19.54
N LEU A 68 45.40 14.54 -19.33
CA LEU A 68 44.70 14.05 -18.15
C LEU A 68 45.51 14.42 -16.90
N THR A 69 44.98 15.34 -16.09
CA THR A 69 45.67 15.75 -14.87
C THR A 69 45.11 15.00 -13.68
N ILE A 70 45.99 14.33 -12.92
CA ILE A 70 45.63 13.73 -11.65
C ILE A 70 45.40 14.85 -10.62
N PRO A 71 44.21 14.99 -10.01
CA PRO A 71 43.91 16.08 -9.08
C PRO A 71 44.69 15.97 -7.77
N LYS A 72 44.88 17.12 -7.12
CA LYS A 72 45.49 17.23 -5.78
C LYS A 72 44.66 16.45 -4.75
N PRO A 73 45.27 15.92 -3.67
CA PRO A 73 44.58 15.08 -2.69
C PRO A 73 43.37 15.77 -2.02
N SER A 74 43.42 17.08 -1.77
CA SER A 74 42.27 17.83 -1.22
C SER A 74 41.08 17.90 -2.18
N THR A 75 41.33 18.06 -3.48
CA THR A 75 40.28 18.04 -4.52
C THR A 75 39.65 16.66 -4.65
N ARG A 76 40.43 15.58 -4.47
CA ARG A 76 39.90 14.20 -4.49
C ARG A 76 38.91 13.94 -3.36
N GLN A 77 39.21 14.43 -2.15
CA GLN A 77 38.30 14.30 -1.01
C GLN A 77 36.98 15.03 -1.27
N ASN A 78 37.03 16.26 -1.79
CA ASN A 78 35.82 17.01 -2.12
C ASN A 78 34.98 16.31 -3.21
N LEU A 79 35.63 15.81 -4.27
CA LEU A 79 34.95 15.02 -5.31
C LEU A 79 34.29 13.78 -4.74
N LEU A 80 34.99 13.05 -3.87
CA LEU A 80 34.47 11.85 -3.23
C LEU A 80 33.25 12.17 -2.36
N ILE A 81 33.29 13.26 -1.58
CA ILE A 81 32.14 13.73 -0.78
C ILE A 81 30.95 14.06 -1.69
N VAL A 82 31.18 14.78 -2.80
CA VAL A 82 30.12 15.12 -3.76
C VAL A 82 29.52 13.87 -4.38
N ILE A 83 30.34 12.92 -4.83
CA ILE A 83 29.86 11.66 -5.42
C ILE A 83 29.04 10.86 -4.41
N LEU A 84 29.55 10.70 -3.17
CA LEU A 84 28.83 9.98 -2.12
C LEU A 84 27.51 10.66 -1.73
N ALA A 85 27.49 11.99 -1.63
CA ALA A 85 26.27 12.73 -1.35
C ALA A 85 25.23 12.54 -2.47
N ASN A 86 25.65 12.56 -3.73
CA ASN A 86 24.76 12.31 -4.87
C ASN A 86 24.28 10.85 -4.93
N ALA A 87 25.14 9.89 -4.60
CA ALA A 87 24.75 8.49 -4.49
C ALA A 87 23.73 8.27 -3.37
N LEU A 88 23.91 8.94 -2.22
CA LEU A 88 22.95 8.92 -1.13
C LEU A 88 21.61 9.52 -1.56
N LEU A 89 21.61 10.66 -2.24
CA LEU A 89 20.39 11.27 -2.80
C LEU A 89 19.69 10.33 -3.80
N SER A 90 20.44 9.68 -4.68
CA SER A 90 19.92 8.68 -5.62
C SER A 90 19.24 7.52 -4.89
N CYS A 91 19.86 7.02 -3.82
CA CYS A 91 19.29 5.97 -2.97
C CYS A 91 17.98 6.41 -2.29
N TRP A 92 17.93 7.64 -1.77
CA TRP A 92 16.71 8.21 -1.18
C TRP A 92 15.57 8.35 -2.19
N ILE A 93 15.88 8.80 -3.41
CA ILE A 93 14.89 8.93 -4.48
C ILE A 93 14.36 7.55 -4.88
N ALA A 94 15.26 6.56 -5.06
CA ALA A 94 14.88 5.19 -5.37
C ALA A 94 13.96 4.61 -4.27
N PHE A 95 14.35 4.79 -3.01
CA PHE A 95 13.55 4.37 -1.86
C PHE A 95 12.15 5.01 -1.86
N HIS A 96 12.04 6.31 -2.13
CA HIS A 96 10.75 7.00 -2.23
C HIS A 96 9.83 6.39 -3.30
N PHE A 97 10.36 6.07 -4.49
CA PHE A 97 9.57 5.41 -5.53
C PHE A 97 9.14 4.01 -5.11
N SER A 98 10.04 3.21 -4.54
CA SER A 98 9.70 1.88 -4.03
C SER A 98 8.57 1.92 -2.99
N VAL A 99 8.64 2.84 -2.04
CA VAL A 99 7.58 3.02 -1.02
C VAL A 99 6.27 3.45 -1.67
N ARG A 100 6.30 4.38 -2.63
CA ARG A 100 5.10 4.84 -3.34
C ARG A 100 4.44 3.70 -4.11
N ASP A 101 5.22 2.84 -4.76
CA ASP A 101 4.69 1.71 -5.53
C ASP A 101 4.11 0.64 -4.61
N TRP A 102 4.73 0.36 -3.46
CA TRP A 102 4.14 -0.49 -2.44
C TRP A 102 2.81 0.04 -1.90
N LEU A 103 2.70 1.35 -1.67
CA LEU A 103 1.46 1.98 -1.20
C LEU A 103 0.34 1.99 -2.26
N ARG A 104 0.71 2.01 -3.54
CA ARG A 104 -0.26 1.89 -4.64
C ARG A 104 -0.81 0.48 -4.75
N GLU A 105 0.05 -0.53 -4.59
CA GLU A 105 -0.33 -1.94 -4.72
C GLU A 105 -1.05 -2.46 -3.45
N TYR A 106 -0.69 -1.94 -2.28
CA TYR A 106 -1.22 -2.36 -0.98
C TYR A 106 -1.65 -1.16 -0.12
N PRO A 107 -2.77 -0.48 -0.46
CA PRO A 107 -3.25 0.67 0.30
C PRO A 107 -3.62 0.35 1.76
N SER A 108 -3.86 -0.91 2.11
CA SER A 108 -4.05 -1.32 3.51
C SER A 108 -2.81 -1.11 4.39
N ILE A 109 -1.60 -1.12 3.82
CA ILE A 109 -0.36 -0.85 4.57
C ILE A 109 -0.36 0.59 5.12
N ALA A 110 -0.96 1.53 4.39
CA ALA A 110 -1.08 2.92 4.82
C ALA A 110 -1.93 3.09 6.09
N ASN A 111 -2.81 2.12 6.39
CA ASN A 111 -3.66 2.13 7.58
C ASN A 111 -3.04 1.36 8.77
N GLY A 112 -1.86 0.77 8.60
CA GLY A 112 -1.12 0.15 9.69
C GLY A 112 -0.59 1.20 10.67
N ASP A 113 -0.39 0.82 11.93
CA ASP A 113 0.30 1.70 12.87
C ASP A 113 1.79 1.77 12.48
N ILE A 114 2.21 2.90 11.92
CA ILE A 114 3.60 3.19 11.53
C ILE A 114 4.29 4.04 12.61
N SER A 115 3.63 4.32 13.74
CA SER A 115 4.15 5.16 14.82
C SER A 115 5.46 4.64 15.43
N ARG A 116 5.77 3.35 15.23
CA ARG A 116 7.02 2.69 15.65
C ARG A 116 8.15 2.73 14.63
N SER A 117 7.92 3.23 13.41
CA SER A 117 8.96 3.34 12.39
C SER A 117 9.64 4.71 12.47
N THR A 118 10.95 4.71 12.68
CA THR A 118 11.80 5.93 12.75
C THR A 118 11.78 6.78 11.47
N PHE A 119 11.18 6.30 10.38
CA PHE A 119 11.22 6.90 9.05
C PHE A 119 9.92 7.60 8.62
N VAL A 120 8.79 7.36 9.30
CA VAL A 120 7.49 7.93 8.89
C VAL A 120 6.76 8.44 10.13
N ASN A 121 6.93 9.72 10.43
CA ASN A 121 6.07 10.39 11.41
C ASN A 121 4.72 10.68 10.74
N GLU A 122 3.65 10.14 11.31
CA GLU A 122 2.29 10.40 10.87
C GLU A 122 2.02 11.91 11.03
N ILE A 123 2.01 12.65 9.92
CA ILE A 123 1.64 14.07 9.95
C ILE A 123 0.12 14.12 10.11
N SER A 124 -0.34 14.03 11.35
CA SER A 124 -1.76 14.12 11.72
C SER A 124 -2.25 15.56 11.54
N LEU A 125 -2.52 15.96 10.30
CA LEU A 125 -3.22 17.22 10.04
C LEU A 125 -4.64 17.11 10.62
N PRO A 126 -5.11 18.08 11.44
CA PRO A 126 -6.48 18.08 11.94
C PRO A 126 -7.44 18.16 10.74
N GLY A 127 -8.15 17.05 10.48
CA GLY A 127 -8.98 16.84 9.29
C GLY A 127 -8.57 15.62 8.42
N ALA A 128 -7.36 15.08 8.60
CA ALA A 128 -6.87 13.90 7.88
C ALA A 128 -7.41 12.57 8.43
N GLN A 129 -8.02 12.54 9.61
CA GLN A 129 -8.71 11.35 10.15
C GLN A 129 -9.80 10.84 9.21
N GLN A 130 -10.44 11.71 8.42
CA GLN A 130 -11.43 11.34 7.41
C GLN A 130 -10.82 10.69 6.16
N ARG A 131 -9.51 10.90 5.92
CA ARG A 131 -8.74 10.33 4.81
C ARG A 131 -7.90 9.12 5.23
N ARG A 132 -8.26 8.43 6.32
CA ARG A 132 -7.86 7.01 6.46
C ARG A 132 -8.44 6.31 5.25
N GLN A 133 -7.60 6.06 4.26
CA GLN A 133 -7.97 5.51 2.97
C GLN A 133 -8.67 4.20 3.27
N VAL A 134 -9.99 4.13 3.01
CA VAL A 134 -10.83 3.00 3.45
C VAL A 134 -10.14 1.70 3.09
N SER A 135 -9.68 0.96 4.10
CA SER A 135 -8.90 -0.27 3.87
C SER A 135 -9.68 -1.20 2.95
N ARG A 136 -8.99 -1.93 2.06
CA ARG A 136 -9.69 -2.82 1.13
C ARG A 136 -10.54 -3.87 1.87
N GLY A 137 -10.09 -4.30 3.06
CA GLY A 137 -10.85 -5.15 3.97
C GLY A 137 -12.22 -4.57 4.38
N VAL A 138 -12.37 -3.25 4.50
CA VAL A 138 -13.67 -2.61 4.74
C VAL A 138 -14.60 -2.78 3.54
N ALA A 139 -14.09 -2.59 2.31
CA ALA A 139 -14.88 -2.81 1.10
C ALA A 139 -15.32 -4.28 0.98
N ILE A 140 -14.42 -5.22 1.29
CA ILE A 140 -14.71 -6.66 1.33
C ILE A 140 -15.81 -6.98 2.34
N LEU A 141 -15.71 -6.47 3.58
CA LEU A 141 -16.73 -6.67 4.62
C LEU A 141 -18.07 -5.99 4.30
N ASN A 142 -18.05 -4.90 3.54
CA ASN A 142 -19.26 -4.25 3.07
C ASN A 142 -20.00 -5.14 2.08
N VAL A 143 -19.34 -5.53 0.99
CA VAL A 143 -19.91 -6.39 -0.05
C VAL A 143 -20.33 -7.75 0.50
N ALA A 144 -19.50 -8.37 1.36
CA ALA A 144 -19.84 -9.63 2.00
C ALA A 144 -21.09 -9.52 2.90
N GLY A 145 -21.23 -8.42 3.63
CA GLY A 145 -22.42 -8.15 4.44
C GLY A 145 -23.67 -7.92 3.59
N ASP A 146 -23.53 -7.30 2.42
CA ASP A 146 -24.64 -7.11 1.48
C ASP A 146 -25.09 -8.46 0.90
N ILE A 147 -24.16 -9.33 0.52
CA ILE A 147 -24.46 -10.70 0.05
C ILE A 147 -25.13 -11.51 1.18
N LEU A 148 -24.65 -11.41 2.41
CA LEU A 148 -25.26 -12.08 3.55
C LEU A 148 -26.71 -11.61 3.76
N THR A 149 -26.95 -10.31 3.65
CA THR A 149 -28.29 -9.72 3.74
C THR A 149 -29.17 -10.21 2.59
N GLU A 150 -28.68 -10.18 1.35
CA GLU A 150 -29.41 -10.67 0.17
C GLU A 150 -29.80 -12.16 0.28
N ARG A 151 -28.94 -12.99 0.87
CA ARG A 151 -29.22 -14.43 1.04
C ARG A 151 -30.23 -14.72 2.13
N LEU A 152 -30.23 -13.95 3.22
CA LEU A 152 -30.96 -14.28 4.44
C LEU A 152 -32.22 -13.45 4.67
N ASP A 153 -32.25 -12.20 4.20
CA ASP A 153 -33.35 -11.28 4.45
C ASP A 153 -34.63 -11.77 3.77
N GLY A 154 -35.72 -11.81 4.52
CA GLY A 154 -37.03 -12.28 4.04
C GLY A 154 -37.15 -13.80 3.85
N ARG A 155 -36.12 -14.61 4.15
CA ARG A 155 -36.18 -16.08 4.12
C ARG A 155 -36.91 -16.66 5.33
N ALA A 156 -37.38 -17.89 5.19
CA ALA A 156 -37.97 -18.62 6.31
C ALA A 156 -36.91 -18.93 7.37
N TRP A 157 -37.26 -18.78 8.65
CA TRP A 157 -36.32 -18.98 9.76
C TRP A 157 -35.59 -20.33 9.71
N ALA A 158 -36.30 -21.41 9.36
CA ALA A 158 -35.70 -22.75 9.27
C ALA A 158 -34.59 -22.86 8.21
N GLU A 159 -34.68 -22.10 7.11
CA GLU A 159 -33.63 -22.03 6.09
C GLU A 159 -32.43 -21.24 6.58
N THR A 160 -32.68 -20.10 7.23
CA THR A 160 -31.65 -19.28 7.87
C THR A 160 -30.88 -20.08 8.92
N GLU A 161 -31.56 -20.85 9.75
CA GLU A 161 -30.90 -21.65 10.78
C GLU A 161 -29.99 -22.72 10.19
N ARG A 162 -30.43 -23.41 9.12
CA ARG A 162 -29.57 -24.35 8.37
C ARG A 162 -28.36 -23.66 7.75
N PHE A 163 -28.56 -22.46 7.21
CA PHE A 163 -27.48 -21.65 6.67
C PHE A 163 -26.45 -21.30 7.76
N LEU A 164 -26.91 -20.86 8.94
CA LEU A 164 -26.03 -20.50 10.07
C LEU A 164 -25.29 -21.72 10.64
N LEU A 165 -25.90 -22.91 10.63
CA LEU A 165 -25.23 -24.15 11.02
C LEU A 165 -24.11 -24.54 10.04
N ASN A 166 -24.26 -24.21 8.75
CA ASN A 166 -23.29 -24.48 7.70
C ASN A 166 -22.44 -23.26 7.32
N LEU A 167 -22.38 -22.25 8.19
CA LEU A 167 -21.81 -20.94 7.89
C LEU A 167 -20.40 -21.01 7.30
N ASN A 168 -19.51 -21.87 7.82
CA ASN A 168 -18.14 -22.01 7.33
C ASN A 168 -18.08 -22.37 5.83
N ASN A 169 -18.96 -23.25 5.36
CA ASN A 169 -19.02 -23.65 3.97
C ASN A 169 -19.65 -22.54 3.10
N GLU A 170 -20.68 -21.88 3.63
CA GLU A 170 -21.34 -20.75 2.98
C GLU A 170 -20.36 -19.57 2.79
N MET A 171 -19.47 -19.34 3.75
CA MET A 171 -18.47 -18.26 3.66
C MET A 171 -17.51 -18.42 2.48
N VAL A 172 -17.22 -19.64 2.02
CA VAL A 172 -16.40 -19.87 0.82
C VAL A 172 -17.12 -19.32 -0.42
N GLN A 173 -18.43 -19.56 -0.53
CA GLN A 173 -19.23 -19.04 -1.64
C GLN A 173 -19.40 -17.52 -1.54
N ILE A 174 -19.61 -16.99 -0.34
CA ILE A 174 -19.69 -15.54 -0.12
C ILE A 174 -18.36 -14.88 -0.50
N GLN A 175 -17.22 -15.49 -0.16
CA GLN A 175 -15.91 -14.96 -0.54
C GLN A 175 -15.75 -14.91 -2.06
N GLN A 176 -16.12 -15.99 -2.78
CA GLN A 176 -16.06 -16.02 -4.25
C GLN A 176 -16.98 -14.96 -4.87
N GLN A 177 -18.22 -14.82 -4.38
CA GLN A 177 -19.16 -13.80 -4.86
C GLN A 177 -18.70 -12.38 -4.53
N THR A 178 -18.07 -12.19 -3.37
CA THR A 178 -17.50 -10.90 -2.97
C THR A 178 -16.37 -10.50 -3.91
N GLN A 179 -15.44 -11.43 -4.21
CA GLN A 179 -14.36 -11.20 -5.16
C GLN A 179 -14.87 -10.88 -6.56
N ALA A 180 -15.95 -11.54 -7.01
CA ALA A 180 -16.55 -11.28 -8.32
C ALA A 180 -17.26 -9.91 -8.42
N ARG A 181 -17.72 -9.33 -7.30
CA ARG A 181 -18.38 -8.01 -7.25
C ARG A 181 -17.40 -6.86 -7.03
N LEU A 182 -16.18 -7.15 -6.58
CA LEU A 182 -15.14 -6.15 -6.32
C LEU A 182 -14.27 -5.94 -7.56
N GLU A 183 -13.73 -4.73 -7.69
CA GLU A 183 -12.67 -4.45 -8.67
C GLU A 183 -11.46 -5.36 -8.43
N GLU A 184 -10.88 -5.88 -9.51
CA GLU A 184 -9.73 -6.77 -9.43
C GLU A 184 -8.48 -5.98 -9.03
N VAL A 185 -8.01 -6.25 -7.81
CA VAL A 185 -6.79 -5.67 -7.24
C VAL A 185 -6.00 -6.82 -6.62
N ASN A 186 -4.67 -6.83 -6.78
CA ASN A 186 -3.78 -7.85 -6.23
C ASN A 186 -4.02 -8.07 -4.73
N GLU A 187 -4.32 -7.00 -4.01
CA GLU A 187 -4.64 -7.01 -2.58
C GLU A 187 -5.81 -7.96 -2.23
N ASN A 188 -6.82 -8.10 -3.09
CA ASN A 188 -8.02 -8.91 -2.80
C ASN A 188 -7.68 -10.38 -2.48
N GLN A 189 -6.59 -10.91 -3.06
CA GLN A 189 -6.16 -12.29 -2.86
C GLN A 189 -5.52 -12.51 -1.48
N LEU A 190 -5.03 -11.43 -0.85
CA LEU A 190 -4.40 -11.45 0.47
C LEU A 190 -5.41 -11.32 1.61
N TRP A 191 -6.68 -11.12 1.30
CA TRP A 191 -7.77 -11.05 2.27
C TRP A 191 -8.52 -12.37 2.33
N GLN A 192 -8.61 -12.96 3.53
CA GLN A 192 -9.43 -14.14 3.79
C GLN A 192 -10.65 -13.77 4.62
N LEU A 193 -11.83 -14.19 4.17
CA LEU A 193 -13.07 -13.96 4.88
C LEU A 193 -13.39 -15.15 5.79
N ARG A 194 -13.75 -14.89 7.04
CA ARG A 194 -14.25 -15.89 8.01
C ARG A 194 -15.49 -15.37 8.68
N ALA A 195 -16.29 -16.26 9.26
CA ALA A 195 -17.39 -15.84 10.10
C ALA A 195 -17.58 -16.82 11.27
N THR A 196 -18.00 -16.29 12.41
CA THR A 196 -18.27 -17.07 13.61
C THR A 196 -19.55 -16.59 14.28
N VAL A 197 -20.29 -17.51 14.91
CA VAL A 197 -21.45 -17.18 15.73
C VAL A 197 -21.08 -17.44 17.20
N PRO A 198 -20.92 -16.39 18.02
CA PRO A 198 -20.57 -16.55 19.44
C PRO A 198 -21.64 -17.33 20.22
N PRO A 199 -21.27 -18.16 21.19
CA PRO A 199 -22.24 -18.79 22.08
C PRO A 199 -22.78 -17.75 23.07
N GLY A 200 -24.10 -17.73 23.30
CA GLY A 200 -24.68 -17.11 24.49
C GLY A 200 -25.87 -16.19 24.25
N THR A 201 -25.86 -15.31 23.24
CA THR A 201 -26.95 -14.33 23.09
C THR A 201 -27.10 -13.86 21.64
N GLN A 202 -28.21 -14.25 21.02
CA GLN A 202 -28.65 -13.82 19.67
C GLN A 202 -27.82 -14.40 18.52
N TYR A 203 -28.47 -14.64 17.37
CA TYR A 203 -27.80 -15.12 16.16
C TYR A 203 -27.01 -13.97 15.53
N THR A 204 -25.94 -13.55 16.19
CA THR A 204 -25.02 -12.53 15.69
C THR A 204 -23.89 -13.21 14.94
N VAL A 205 -23.82 -12.95 13.64
CA VAL A 205 -22.73 -13.40 12.77
C VAL A 205 -21.62 -12.37 12.85
N LEU A 206 -20.48 -12.75 13.45
CA LEU A 206 -19.26 -11.96 13.40
C LEU A 206 -18.49 -12.34 12.13
N MET A 207 -18.54 -11.48 11.12
CA MET A 207 -17.72 -11.61 9.92
C MET A 207 -16.37 -10.97 10.15
N GLN A 208 -15.31 -11.65 9.73
CA GLN A 208 -13.94 -11.22 9.89
C GLN A 208 -13.23 -11.22 8.54
N ALA A 209 -12.56 -10.13 8.21
CA ALA A 209 -11.62 -10.08 7.09
C ALA A 209 -10.20 -10.12 7.66
N LEU A 210 -9.51 -11.24 7.44
CA LEU A 210 -8.16 -11.48 7.90
C LEU A 210 -7.17 -11.07 6.82
N TRP A 211 -6.22 -10.23 7.20
CA TRP A 211 -5.13 -9.82 6.34
C TRP A 211 -3.99 -10.85 6.39
N GLN A 212 -3.61 -11.40 5.24
CA GLN A 212 -2.49 -12.35 5.09
C GLN A 212 -1.26 -11.73 4.40
N GLY A 213 -1.36 -10.46 4.01
CA GLY A 213 -0.27 -9.76 3.33
C GLY A 213 0.77 -9.15 4.29
N PRO A 214 1.71 -8.37 3.74
CA PRO A 214 2.70 -7.63 4.53
C PRO A 214 2.01 -6.68 5.53
N SER A 215 2.46 -6.69 6.79
CA SER A 215 1.80 -5.99 7.89
C SER A 215 2.84 -5.46 8.87
N SER A 216 2.55 -4.30 9.49
CA SER A 216 3.35 -3.79 10.61
C SER A 216 3.08 -4.55 11.93
N PHE A 217 1.94 -5.22 12.03
CA PHE A 217 1.63 -6.16 13.11
C PHE A 217 2.41 -7.47 12.94
N ARG A 218 2.95 -8.02 14.04
CA ARG A 218 3.83 -9.21 13.98
C ARG A 218 3.13 -10.46 13.46
N ASN A 219 1.82 -10.55 13.71
CA ASN A 219 1.02 -11.74 13.40
C ASN A 219 -0.07 -11.47 12.35
N GLY A 220 -0.12 -10.25 11.81
CA GLY A 220 -1.21 -9.75 10.98
C GLY A 220 -2.33 -9.10 11.80
N PHE A 221 -3.42 -8.76 11.12
CA PHE A 221 -4.59 -8.14 11.74
C PHE A 221 -5.87 -8.60 11.05
N TYR A 222 -6.99 -8.35 11.70
CA TYR A 222 -8.31 -8.60 11.13
C TYR A 222 -9.27 -7.45 11.43
N LEU A 223 -10.24 -7.29 10.54
CA LEU A 223 -11.36 -6.38 10.70
C LEU A 223 -12.60 -7.21 11.00
N THR A 224 -13.48 -6.72 11.87
CA THR A 224 -14.71 -7.42 12.23
C THR A 224 -15.94 -6.59 11.91
N ARG A 225 -16.98 -7.24 11.37
CA ARG A 225 -18.31 -6.68 11.21
C ARG A 225 -19.33 -7.60 11.84
N ALA A 226 -20.11 -7.08 12.79
CA ALA A 226 -21.18 -7.83 13.42
C ALA A 226 -22.49 -7.66 12.64
N CYS A 227 -23.15 -8.77 12.30
CA CYS A 227 -24.48 -8.78 11.69
C CYS A 227 -25.46 -9.54 12.57
N ASN A 228 -26.49 -8.84 13.04
CA ASN A 228 -27.53 -9.39 13.87
C ASN A 228 -28.62 -10.01 12.99
N VAL A 229 -28.88 -11.30 13.18
CA VAL A 229 -29.93 -12.05 12.50
C VAL A 229 -31.09 -12.22 13.47
N THR A 230 -32.24 -11.63 13.13
CA THR A 230 -33.42 -11.56 14.01
C THR A 230 -34.64 -12.20 13.35
N ARG A 231 -35.53 -12.74 14.19
CA ARG A 231 -36.82 -13.31 13.78
C ARG A 231 -37.85 -12.20 13.72
N VAL A 232 -38.52 -12.06 12.58
CA VAL A 232 -39.62 -11.10 12.38
C VAL A 232 -40.85 -11.82 11.86
N ALA A 233 -42.04 -11.43 12.31
CA ALA A 233 -43.28 -11.97 11.76
C ALA A 233 -43.43 -11.51 10.30
N SER A 234 -43.60 -12.44 9.36
CA SER A 234 -43.80 -12.10 7.95
C SER A 234 -45.17 -11.45 7.77
N LEU A 235 -45.20 -10.11 7.77
CA LEU A 235 -46.41 -9.34 7.46
C LEU A 235 -46.45 -8.87 6.00
N ILE A 236 -45.33 -8.98 5.27
CA ILE A 236 -45.11 -8.19 4.04
C ILE A 236 -44.69 -9.05 2.83
N ASN A 237 -44.15 -10.26 3.02
CA ASN A 237 -43.55 -10.99 1.90
C ASN A 237 -44.55 -11.96 1.22
N ARG A 238 -44.98 -11.65 -0.02
CA ARG A 238 -45.95 -12.44 -0.83
C ARG A 238 -45.52 -13.89 -1.12
N GLN A 239 -44.26 -14.23 -0.89
CA GLN A 239 -43.69 -15.55 -1.17
C GLN A 239 -43.82 -16.54 -0.01
N LEU A 240 -44.07 -16.06 1.21
CA LEU A 240 -44.17 -16.92 2.38
C LEU A 240 -45.62 -17.02 2.88
N PRO A 241 -46.09 -18.21 3.31
CA PRO A 241 -47.43 -18.37 3.86
C PRO A 241 -47.66 -17.44 5.06
N PRO A 242 -48.85 -16.81 5.18
CA PRO A 242 -49.16 -15.94 6.32
C PRO A 242 -48.98 -16.70 7.64
N GLY A 243 -48.24 -16.10 8.58
CA GLY A 243 -47.90 -16.70 9.88
C GLY A 243 -46.51 -17.36 9.97
N THR A 244 -45.73 -17.37 8.88
CA THR A 244 -44.33 -17.81 8.95
C THR A 244 -43.41 -16.75 9.56
N ILE A 245 -42.42 -17.23 10.33
CA ILE A 245 -41.35 -16.40 10.89
C ILE A 245 -40.32 -16.19 9.80
N ALA A 246 -40.15 -14.94 9.38
CA ALA A 246 -39.12 -14.51 8.44
C ALA A 246 -37.87 -14.01 9.18
N THR A 247 -36.78 -13.92 8.44
CA THR A 247 -35.50 -13.42 8.94
C THR A 247 -35.29 -11.97 8.54
N GLN A 248 -34.77 -11.16 9.46
CA GLN A 248 -34.23 -9.83 9.18
C GLN A 248 -32.77 -9.76 9.59
N VAL A 249 -31.90 -9.29 8.68
CA VAL A 249 -30.47 -9.09 8.95
C VAL A 249 -30.14 -7.61 9.11
N ARG A 250 -29.39 -7.26 10.15
CA ARG A 250 -28.87 -5.90 10.38
C ARG A 250 -27.39 -5.93 10.67
N CYS A 251 -26.58 -5.39 9.77
CA CYS A 251 -25.13 -5.28 9.95
C CYS A 251 -24.73 -3.94 10.56
N GLY A 252 -23.86 -3.98 11.58
CA GLY A 252 -23.32 -2.80 12.24
C GLY A 252 -22.12 -2.19 11.53
N ALA A 253 -21.48 -1.25 12.24
CA ALA A 253 -20.21 -0.67 11.83
C ALA A 253 -19.07 -1.71 11.84
N ILE A 254 -18.06 -1.48 11.01
CA ILE A 254 -16.85 -2.29 10.97
C ILE A 254 -15.90 -1.80 12.07
N SER A 255 -15.28 -2.73 12.79
CA SER A 255 -14.31 -2.42 13.85
C SER A 255 -13.01 -1.86 13.27
N ASP A 256 -12.26 -1.16 14.12
CA ASP A 256 -10.85 -0.87 13.83
C ASP A 256 -10.03 -2.17 13.67
N PRO A 257 -8.84 -2.12 13.03
CA PRO A 257 -7.92 -3.25 12.94
C PRO A 257 -7.56 -3.82 14.31
N ILE A 258 -7.77 -5.13 14.49
CA ILE A 258 -7.40 -5.87 15.70
C ILE A 258 -6.22 -6.79 15.36
N GLU A 259 -5.13 -6.71 16.12
CA GLU A 259 -3.98 -7.59 15.96
C GLU A 259 -4.40 -9.05 16.24
N THR A 260 -3.95 -9.97 15.39
CA THR A 260 -4.18 -11.40 15.63
C THR A 260 -3.35 -11.85 16.83
N VAL A 261 -4.04 -12.36 17.86
CA VAL A 261 -3.37 -13.02 18.98
C VAL A 261 -2.93 -14.41 18.50
N PRO A 262 -1.65 -14.79 18.60
CA PRO A 262 -1.22 -16.12 18.23
C PRO A 262 -1.90 -17.14 19.15
N PRO A 263 -2.26 -18.34 18.64
CA PRO A 263 -2.74 -19.40 19.52
C PRO A 263 -1.70 -19.64 20.63
N PRO A 264 -2.13 -19.86 21.88
CA PRO A 264 -1.21 -20.11 22.98
C PRO A 264 -0.30 -21.28 22.61
N THR A 265 1.00 -21.05 22.65
CA THR A 265 2.00 -22.10 22.39
C THR A 265 1.68 -23.25 23.36
N PRO A 266 1.48 -24.50 22.88
CA PRO A 266 1.25 -25.61 23.77
C PRO A 266 2.43 -25.68 24.74
N ALA A 267 2.14 -25.53 26.03
CA ALA A 267 3.14 -25.59 27.07
C ALA A 267 3.92 -26.89 26.90
N ASN A 268 5.24 -26.79 26.78
CA ASN A 268 6.13 -27.94 26.67
C ASN A 268 5.85 -28.88 27.85
N THR A 269 5.13 -29.97 27.59
CA THR A 269 5.02 -31.08 28.53
C THR A 269 6.42 -31.67 28.65
N PRO A 270 7.08 -31.63 29.82
CA PRO A 270 8.35 -32.30 29.99
C PRO A 270 8.13 -33.80 29.75
N ALA A 271 8.92 -34.37 28.84
CA ALA A 271 8.96 -35.80 28.63
C ALA A 271 9.36 -36.47 29.96
N ALA A 272 8.50 -37.39 30.41
CA ALA A 272 8.77 -38.30 31.53
C ALA A 272 9.63 -39.47 31.06
#